data_AF-A0A960KE91-F1
#
_entry.id   AF-A0A960KE91-F1
#
_cell.length_a   1.000
_cell.length_b   1.000
_cell.length_c   1.000
_cell.angle_alpha   90.00
_cell.angle_beta   90.00
_cell.angle_gamma   90.00
#
_symmetry.space_group_name_H-M   'P 1'
#
loop_
_entity.id
_entity.type
_entity.pdbx_description
1 polymer ?
#
loop_
_entity_poly.entity_id
_entity_poly.type
_entity_poly.pdbx_seq_one_letter_code
_entity_poly.pdbx_strand_id
1 'polypeptide(L)'
;MSADPPATATAADRLPRSAPEGDAPSRPTPRRWRPAPIHRVRDLEPRDLRIFVGIVVVLGLLPILSAVVVLTQGWRPSGDNALIGLRARDVLTGHLPLVGQPSTGENFGSGVESNHPGPIEFYVIAPFRAVLGASVGLAVGAAAINAAALVAIGWLSFRRGHLPLLGISAFASLLLVRSLGGNFLHDPLSSNVGALMALALLFACWSIVAGDLRTLPLFVAIGSFTLQDHLSFLGTGAPVVLLAVGVGTWWLARIRRRASDTTWVRPTLAWSVGLAAIVWLPVALDQLFGSHNL
;
A
#
# COMPACT_ATOMS: atom_id res chain seq x y z
N MET A 1 -6.86 103.27 38.72
CA MET A 1 -5.89 102.22 39.09
C MET A 1 -6.43 101.56 40.36
N SER A 2 -7.19 100.48 40.20
CA SER A 2 -7.97 99.80 41.25
C SER A 2 -7.87 98.29 41.02
N ALA A 3 -7.77 97.54 42.12
CA ALA A 3 -7.45 96.10 42.19
C ALA A 3 -8.70 95.19 42.32
N ASP A 4 -8.46 93.90 42.02
CA ASP A 4 -9.17 92.63 42.33
C ASP A 4 -10.53 92.30 41.65
N PRO A 5 -10.93 91.01 41.48
CA PRO A 5 -10.37 89.71 41.98
C PRO A 5 -10.31 88.56 40.91
N PRO A 6 -9.91 87.30 41.26
CA PRO A 6 -9.79 86.19 40.29
C PRO A 6 -11.10 85.39 40.14
N ALA A 7 -11.44 85.02 38.90
CA ALA A 7 -12.62 84.21 38.57
C ALA A 7 -12.26 82.75 38.24
N THR A 8 -12.63 81.88 39.17
CA THR A 8 -13.22 80.54 39.03
C THR A 8 -13.10 79.75 37.71
N ALA A 9 -12.55 78.54 37.86
CA ALA A 9 -12.55 77.47 36.89
C ALA A 9 -13.96 77.11 36.37
N THR A 10 -14.10 77.03 35.04
CA THR A 10 -15.23 76.38 34.38
C THR A 10 -14.80 75.03 33.81
N ALA A 11 -15.49 74.01 34.28
CA ALA A 11 -15.34 72.61 33.90
C ALA A 11 -15.90 72.39 32.49
N ALA A 12 -15.06 72.40 31.46
CA ALA A 12 -15.45 72.02 30.11
C ALA A 12 -14.25 71.63 29.24
N ASP A 13 -13.39 70.70 29.67
CA ASP A 13 -12.56 69.96 28.71
C ASP A 13 -11.97 68.65 29.27
N ARG A 14 -12.82 67.64 29.47
CA ARG A 14 -12.36 66.26 29.66
C ARG A 14 -13.19 65.31 28.80
N LEU A 15 -13.02 65.41 27.49
CA LEU A 15 -13.36 64.29 26.61
C LEU A 15 -12.41 63.13 26.94
N PRO A 16 -12.92 61.90 27.16
CA PRO A 16 -12.06 60.75 27.39
C PRO A 16 -11.25 60.48 26.12
N ARG A 17 -9.92 60.40 26.28
CA ARG A 17 -8.99 59.94 25.25
C ARG A 17 -9.49 58.60 24.70
N SER A 18 -9.64 58.52 23.38
CA SER A 18 -9.89 57.29 22.64
C SER A 18 -8.94 56.19 23.13
N ALA A 19 -9.51 55.08 23.61
CA ALA A 19 -8.74 53.88 23.90
C ALA A 19 -7.97 53.44 22.64
N PRO A 20 -6.74 52.92 22.77
CA PRO A 20 -6.07 52.31 21.63
C PRO A 20 -6.94 51.15 21.14
N GLU A 21 -7.24 51.13 19.84
CA GLU A 21 -7.82 49.96 19.17
C GLU A 21 -6.92 48.77 19.49
N GLY A 22 -7.34 47.97 20.48
CA GLY A 22 -6.70 46.71 20.79
C GLY A 22 -6.80 45.84 19.54
N ASP A 23 -5.65 45.31 19.11
CA ASP A 23 -5.53 44.30 18.07
C ASP A 23 -6.68 43.30 18.20
N ALA A 24 -7.63 43.39 17.27
CA ALA A 24 -8.69 42.40 17.17
C ALA A 24 -8.00 41.03 17.05
N PRO A 25 -8.35 40.04 17.89
CA PRO A 25 -7.69 38.74 17.84
C PRO A 25 -7.78 38.21 16.42
N SER A 26 -6.62 38.14 15.74
CA SER A 26 -6.53 37.66 14.37
C SER A 26 -7.32 36.36 14.27
N ARG A 27 -8.41 36.37 13.50
CA ARG A 27 -9.25 35.18 13.34
C ARG A 27 -8.31 34.04 12.96
N PRO A 28 -8.27 32.91 13.71
CA PRO A 28 -7.39 31.82 13.37
C PRO A 28 -7.73 31.41 11.94
N THR A 29 -6.80 31.66 11.02
CA THR A 29 -6.98 31.28 9.62
C THR A 29 -7.33 29.80 9.66
N PRO A 30 -8.49 29.38 9.11
CA PRO A 30 -8.93 28.00 9.22
C PRO A 30 -7.78 27.13 8.75
N ARG A 31 -7.24 26.28 9.64
CA ARG A 31 -6.11 25.39 9.35
C ARG A 31 -6.48 24.63 8.08
N ARG A 32 -5.97 25.07 6.93
CA ARG A 32 -6.16 24.37 5.67
C ARG A 32 -5.43 23.05 5.88
N TRP A 33 -6.18 22.00 6.20
CA TRP A 33 -5.61 20.67 6.29
C TRP A 33 -4.91 20.36 4.95
N ARG A 34 -3.60 20.14 5.03
CA ARG A 34 -2.71 19.86 3.91
C ARG A 34 -2.36 18.38 3.96
N PRO A 35 -2.16 17.73 2.79
CA PRO A 35 -1.59 16.39 2.76
C PRO A 35 -0.28 16.41 3.54
N ALA A 36 -0.01 15.36 4.32
CA ALA A 36 1.23 15.32 5.06
C ALA A 36 2.41 15.19 4.09
N PRO A 37 3.55 15.85 4.38
CA PRO A 37 4.69 15.93 3.47
C PRO A 37 5.18 14.54 3.06
N ILE A 38 5.76 14.47 1.85
CA ILE A 38 6.33 13.24 1.30
C ILE A 38 7.83 13.38 1.18
N HIS A 39 8.56 12.31 1.47
CA HIS A 39 10.00 12.21 1.26
C HIS A 39 10.28 11.47 -0.06
N ARG A 40 11.33 11.86 -0.77
CA ARG A 40 11.74 11.22 -2.02
C ARG A 40 13.18 10.78 -1.90
N VAL A 41 13.47 9.59 -2.43
CA VAL A 41 14.82 9.00 -2.39
C VAL A 41 15.86 9.91 -3.06
N ARG A 42 15.47 10.59 -4.15
CA ARG A 42 16.33 11.55 -4.88
C ARG A 42 16.72 12.80 -4.08
N ASP A 43 16.02 13.10 -2.99
CA ASP A 43 16.27 14.29 -2.17
C ASP A 43 17.16 13.96 -0.97
N LEU A 44 17.64 12.71 -0.85
CA LEU A 44 18.47 12.25 0.27
C LEU A 44 19.93 12.67 0.14
N GLU A 45 20.53 13.01 1.28
CA GLU A 45 21.99 13.12 1.37
C GLU A 45 22.68 11.76 1.14
N PRO A 46 23.95 11.73 0.71
CA PRO A 46 24.66 10.48 0.40
C PRO A 46 24.74 9.48 1.57
N ARG A 47 24.71 9.97 2.82
CA ARG A 47 24.66 9.10 4.01
C ARG A 47 23.29 8.42 4.13
N ASP A 48 22.23 9.21 4.07
CA ASP A 48 20.86 8.74 4.23
C ASP A 48 20.43 7.83 3.08
N LEU A 49 20.91 8.12 1.86
CA LEU A 49 20.75 7.24 0.71
C LEU A 49 21.38 5.86 0.96
N ARG A 50 22.60 5.79 1.50
CA ARG A 50 23.25 4.52 1.83
C ARG A 50 22.48 3.74 2.89
N ILE A 51 21.94 4.41 3.90
CA ILE A 51 21.11 3.77 4.93
C ILE A 51 19.80 3.25 4.32
N PHE A 52 19.11 4.09 3.55
CA PHE A 52 17.88 3.71 2.83
C PHE A 52 18.12 2.47 1.95
N VAL A 53 19.14 2.51 1.10
CA VAL A 53 19.50 1.41 0.20
C VAL A 53 19.86 0.16 0.99
N GLY A 54 20.66 0.28 2.05
CA GLY A 54 21.03 -0.86 2.90
C GLY A 54 19.82 -1.57 3.50
N ILE A 55 18.87 -0.82 4.05
CA ILE A 55 17.63 -1.40 4.62
C ILE A 55 16.79 -2.05 3.53
N VAL A 56 16.58 -1.37 2.39
CA VAL A 56 15.78 -1.89 1.26
C VAL A 56 16.41 -3.17 0.70
N VAL A 57 17.74 -3.22 0.58
CA VAL A 57 18.48 -4.40 0.15
C VAL A 57 18.29 -5.55 1.14
N VAL A 58 18.36 -5.31 2.44
CA VAL A 58 18.09 -6.36 3.45
C VAL A 58 16.66 -6.88 3.33
N LEU A 59 15.67 -6.00 3.24
CA LEU A 59 14.27 -6.38 3.08
C LEU A 59 14.01 -7.19 1.80
N GLY A 60 14.66 -6.83 0.70
CA GLY A 60 14.52 -7.52 -0.59
C GLY A 60 15.29 -8.84 -0.67
N LEU A 61 16.47 -8.94 -0.07
CA LEU A 61 17.30 -10.14 -0.13
C LEU A 61 16.88 -11.21 0.88
N LEU A 62 16.29 -10.83 2.02
CA LEU A 62 15.96 -11.78 3.07
C LEU A 62 15.06 -12.94 2.58
N PRO A 63 13.95 -12.70 1.85
CA PRO A 63 13.14 -13.80 1.33
C PRO A 63 13.89 -14.67 0.32
N ILE A 64 14.70 -14.06 -0.54
CA ILE A 64 15.50 -14.77 -1.54
C ILE A 64 16.54 -15.67 -0.87
N LEU A 65 17.23 -15.19 0.16
CA LEU A 65 18.17 -15.99 0.94
C LEU A 65 17.46 -17.16 1.64
N SER A 66 16.26 -16.94 2.18
CA SER A 66 15.44 -18.01 2.76
C SER A 66 15.11 -19.11 1.73
N ALA A 67 14.72 -18.72 0.51
CA ALA A 67 14.49 -19.67 -0.57
C ALA A 67 15.76 -20.45 -0.96
N VAL A 68 16.90 -19.77 -1.08
CA VAL A 68 18.18 -20.44 -1.38
C VAL A 68 18.52 -21.47 -0.31
N VAL A 69 18.41 -21.11 0.98
CA VAL A 69 18.69 -22.02 2.09
C VAL A 69 17.80 -23.26 2.02
N VAL A 70 16.48 -23.11 1.87
CA VAL A 70 15.58 -24.27 1.83
C VAL A 70 15.83 -25.16 0.61
N LEU A 71 16.19 -24.56 -0.53
CA LEU A 71 16.50 -25.31 -1.75
C LEU A 71 17.77 -26.15 -1.59
N THR A 72 18.79 -25.64 -0.88
CA THR A 72 19.98 -26.44 -0.55
C THR A 72 19.68 -27.60 0.39
N GLN A 73 18.57 -27.54 1.12
CA GLN A 73 18.09 -28.61 2.00
C GLN A 73 17.19 -29.62 1.27
N GLY A 74 17.03 -29.50 -0.05
CA GLY A 74 16.27 -30.45 -0.87
C GLY A 74 14.77 -30.20 -0.90
N TRP A 75 14.33 -28.96 -0.61
CA TRP A 75 12.91 -28.59 -0.72
C TRP A 75 12.33 -28.93 -2.08
N ARG A 76 11.13 -29.51 -2.07
CA ARG A 76 10.33 -29.80 -3.26
C ARG A 76 8.87 -29.46 -2.97
N PRO A 77 8.13 -28.94 -3.98
CA PRO A 77 6.72 -28.67 -3.79
C PRO A 77 5.93 -29.96 -3.60
N SER A 78 4.99 -29.93 -2.66
CA SER A 78 4.06 -31.02 -2.34
C SER A 78 2.71 -30.42 -1.93
N GLY A 79 1.62 -31.19 -2.04
CA GLY A 79 0.28 -30.71 -1.70
C GLY A 79 -0.09 -29.46 -2.53
N ASP A 80 -0.63 -28.44 -1.86
CA ASP A 80 -1.06 -27.18 -2.48
C ASP A 80 0.08 -26.50 -3.25
N ASN A 81 1.31 -26.56 -2.76
CA ASN A 81 2.47 -25.99 -3.46
C ASN A 81 2.71 -26.67 -4.81
N ALA A 82 2.48 -27.99 -4.91
CA ALA A 82 2.57 -28.69 -6.18
C ALA A 82 1.44 -28.27 -7.13
N LEU A 83 0.23 -28.05 -6.60
CA LEU A 83 -0.90 -27.56 -7.38
C LEU A 83 -0.64 -26.13 -7.91
N ILE A 84 -0.14 -25.21 -7.08
CA ILE A 84 0.34 -23.88 -7.51
C ILE A 84 1.37 -24.01 -8.62
N GLY A 85 2.35 -24.92 -8.45
CA GLY A 85 3.36 -25.20 -9.48
C GLY A 85 2.76 -25.68 -10.81
N LEU A 86 1.70 -26.49 -10.79
CA LEU A 86 0.98 -26.91 -11.99
C LEU A 86 0.22 -25.74 -12.62
N ARG A 87 -0.49 -24.92 -11.83
CA ARG A 87 -1.21 -23.74 -12.35
C ARG A 87 -0.27 -22.69 -12.94
N ALA A 88 0.91 -22.50 -12.36
CA ALA A 88 1.95 -21.66 -12.94
C ALA A 88 2.52 -22.25 -14.25
N ARG A 89 2.53 -23.59 -14.42
CA ARG A 89 2.85 -24.23 -15.71
C ARG A 89 1.76 -23.96 -16.73
N ASP A 90 0.50 -23.98 -16.33
CA ASP A 90 -0.64 -23.79 -17.21
C ASP A 90 -0.59 -22.42 -17.91
N VAL A 91 -0.17 -21.37 -17.17
CA VAL A 91 0.14 -20.03 -17.74
C VAL A 91 1.14 -20.12 -18.91
N LEU A 92 2.19 -20.93 -18.77
CA LEU A 92 3.24 -21.08 -19.78
C LEU A 92 2.82 -21.95 -20.98
N THR A 93 1.77 -22.76 -20.83
CA THR A 93 1.29 -23.69 -21.87
C THR A 93 0.01 -23.22 -22.55
N GLY A 94 -0.48 -22.02 -22.22
CA GLY A 94 -1.68 -21.43 -22.80
C GLY A 94 -2.99 -21.87 -22.17
N HIS A 95 -2.96 -22.76 -21.16
CA HIS A 95 -4.14 -23.15 -20.37
C HIS A 95 -4.41 -22.12 -19.25
N LEU A 96 -4.59 -20.86 -19.65
CA LEU A 96 -4.59 -19.71 -18.76
C LEU A 96 -5.58 -19.87 -17.58
N PRO A 97 -5.10 -19.94 -16.32
CA PRO A 97 -5.97 -19.93 -15.16
C PRO A 97 -6.78 -18.64 -15.10
N LEU A 98 -8.07 -18.76 -14.80
CA LEU A 98 -8.99 -17.63 -14.65
C LEU A 98 -9.33 -17.32 -13.19
N VAL A 99 -9.19 -18.31 -12.31
CA VAL A 99 -9.42 -18.24 -10.85
C VAL A 99 -8.21 -18.80 -10.10
N GLY A 100 -8.13 -18.51 -8.80
CA GLY A 100 -7.05 -18.92 -7.90
C GLY A 100 -7.09 -20.41 -7.50
N GLN A 101 -6.44 -20.75 -6.38
CA GLN A 101 -6.43 -22.13 -5.86
C GLN A 101 -7.83 -22.59 -5.43
N PRO A 102 -8.13 -23.89 -5.51
CA PRO A 102 -9.30 -24.45 -4.84
C PRO A 102 -9.28 -24.10 -3.35
N SER A 103 -10.42 -23.62 -2.85
CA SER A 103 -10.64 -23.33 -1.45
C SER A 103 -11.32 -24.53 -0.79
N THR A 104 -11.24 -24.61 0.53
CA THR A 104 -12.01 -25.58 1.32
C THR A 104 -13.29 -24.96 1.89
N GLY A 105 -13.74 -23.84 1.31
CA GLY A 105 -14.87 -23.04 1.78
C GLY A 105 -16.19 -23.80 1.85
N GLU A 106 -16.38 -24.79 0.97
CA GLU A 106 -17.53 -25.70 0.97
C GLU A 106 -17.71 -26.43 2.31
N ASN A 107 -16.61 -26.69 3.03
CA ASN A 107 -16.61 -27.37 4.32
C ASN A 107 -17.16 -26.50 5.46
N PHE A 108 -17.39 -25.20 5.22
CA PHE A 108 -17.84 -24.23 6.21
C PHE A 108 -19.28 -23.73 5.98
N GLY A 109 -20.11 -24.51 5.28
CA GLY A 109 -21.57 -24.40 5.34
C GLY A 109 -22.27 -24.00 4.03
N SER A 110 -21.55 -23.63 2.98
CA SER A 110 -22.17 -23.39 1.65
C SER A 110 -22.43 -24.69 0.88
N GLY A 111 -21.58 -25.73 1.07
CA GLY A 111 -21.59 -26.94 0.25
C GLY A 111 -21.24 -26.70 -1.23
N VAL A 112 -20.78 -25.49 -1.58
CA VAL A 112 -20.43 -25.08 -2.94
C VAL A 112 -18.92 -25.02 -3.05
N GLU A 113 -18.36 -25.83 -3.96
CA GLU A 113 -16.94 -25.77 -4.32
C GLU A 113 -16.56 -24.35 -4.71
N SER A 114 -15.54 -23.79 -4.06
CA SER A 114 -15.12 -22.41 -4.25
C SER A 114 -13.64 -22.33 -4.58
N ASN A 115 -13.24 -21.29 -5.30
CA ASN A 115 -11.83 -21.00 -5.54
C ASN A 115 -11.44 -19.66 -4.92
N HIS A 116 -10.14 -19.44 -4.75
CA HIS A 116 -9.63 -18.11 -4.45
C HIS A 116 -9.90 -17.14 -5.61
N PRO A 117 -10.04 -15.83 -5.31
CA PRO A 117 -10.73 -14.96 -6.25
C PRO A 117 -10.04 -14.71 -7.58
N GLY A 118 -8.73 -14.92 -7.66
CA GLY A 118 -8.04 -14.78 -8.93
C GLY A 118 -6.70 -15.46 -9.02
N PRO A 119 -6.16 -15.58 -10.25
CA PRO A 119 -5.02 -16.43 -10.55
C PRO A 119 -3.68 -15.70 -10.45
N ILE A 120 -3.66 -14.43 -10.01
CA ILE A 120 -2.50 -13.52 -10.16
C ILE A 120 -1.19 -14.13 -9.66
N GLU A 121 -1.22 -14.90 -8.57
CA GLU A 121 -0.07 -15.61 -8.02
C GLU A 121 0.61 -16.49 -9.08
N PHE A 122 -0.19 -17.25 -9.84
CA PHE A 122 0.29 -18.16 -10.88
C PHE A 122 0.97 -17.41 -12.02
N TYR A 123 0.41 -16.27 -12.42
CA TYR A 123 0.98 -15.42 -13.46
C TYR A 123 2.30 -14.78 -13.02
N VAL A 124 2.40 -14.38 -11.75
CA VAL A 124 3.63 -13.79 -11.20
C VAL A 124 4.72 -14.85 -11.05
N ILE A 125 4.38 -16.09 -10.66
CA ILE A 125 5.33 -17.19 -10.48
C ILE A 125 5.78 -17.82 -11.81
N ALA A 126 4.91 -17.84 -12.82
CA ALA A 126 5.18 -18.43 -14.13
C ALA A 126 6.54 -18.04 -14.76
N PRO A 127 6.97 -16.77 -14.82
CA PRO A 127 8.27 -16.41 -15.38
C PRO A 127 9.45 -17.00 -14.60
N PHE A 128 9.37 -17.07 -13.26
CA PHE A 128 10.41 -17.70 -12.44
C PHE A 128 10.48 -19.20 -12.71
N ARG A 129 9.32 -19.86 -12.80
CA ARG A 129 9.23 -21.27 -13.18
C ARG A 129 9.83 -21.54 -14.56
N ALA A 130 9.58 -20.66 -15.53
CA ALA A 130 10.08 -20.82 -16.90
C ALA A 130 11.62 -20.82 -16.95
N VAL A 131 12.26 -19.95 -16.15
CA VAL A 131 13.72 -19.75 -16.16
C VAL A 131 14.45 -20.71 -15.21
N LEU A 132 13.89 -20.96 -14.03
CA LEU A 132 14.55 -21.68 -12.95
C LEU A 132 14.03 -23.11 -12.75
N GLY A 133 12.99 -23.51 -13.48
CA GLY A 133 12.39 -24.84 -13.40
C GLY A 133 11.35 -24.98 -12.29
N ALA A 134 10.80 -26.20 -12.17
CA ALA A 134 9.56 -26.45 -11.43
C ALA A 134 9.64 -26.19 -9.92
N SER A 135 10.77 -26.52 -9.28
CA SER A 135 10.95 -26.38 -7.83
C SER A 135 11.61 -25.05 -7.48
N VAL A 136 12.76 -24.75 -8.08
CA VAL A 136 13.52 -23.51 -7.78
C VAL A 136 12.71 -22.28 -8.16
N GLY A 137 12.10 -22.27 -9.35
CA GLY A 137 11.31 -21.12 -9.81
C GLY A 137 10.08 -20.85 -8.95
N LEU A 138 9.50 -21.89 -8.35
CA LEU A 138 8.36 -21.74 -7.46
C LEU A 138 8.77 -21.08 -6.13
N ALA A 139 9.78 -21.61 -5.45
CA ALA A 139 10.27 -21.03 -4.18
C ALA A 139 10.84 -19.61 -4.37
N VAL A 140 11.60 -19.38 -5.45
CA VAL A 140 12.16 -18.06 -5.76
C VAL A 140 11.07 -17.07 -6.18
N GLY A 141 10.04 -17.51 -6.92
CA GLY A 141 8.90 -16.68 -7.29
C GLY A 141 8.11 -16.21 -6.07
N ALA A 142 7.80 -17.12 -5.14
CA ALA A 142 7.16 -16.79 -3.86
C ALA A 142 8.00 -15.84 -3.02
N ALA A 143 9.31 -16.10 -2.91
CA ALA A 143 10.24 -15.22 -2.23
C ALA A 143 10.31 -13.83 -2.88
N ALA A 144 10.24 -13.73 -4.21
CA ALA A 144 10.23 -12.45 -4.93
C ALA A 144 8.95 -11.65 -4.64
N ILE A 145 7.79 -12.30 -4.54
CA ILE A 145 6.54 -11.67 -4.12
C ILE A 145 6.71 -11.10 -2.70
N ASN A 146 7.15 -11.92 -1.75
CA ASN A 146 7.36 -11.49 -0.36
C ASN A 146 8.41 -10.36 -0.25
N ALA A 147 9.48 -10.41 -1.04
CA ALA A 147 10.49 -9.35 -1.12
C ALA A 147 9.88 -8.04 -1.64
N ALA A 148 9.07 -8.10 -2.69
CA ALA A 148 8.37 -6.93 -3.21
C ALA A 148 7.44 -6.31 -2.15
N ALA A 149 6.75 -7.13 -1.34
CA ALA A 149 5.90 -6.66 -0.25
C ALA A 149 6.71 -5.91 0.82
N LEU A 150 7.79 -6.52 1.32
CA LEU A 150 8.65 -5.92 2.34
C LEU A 150 9.29 -4.61 1.84
N VAL A 151 9.77 -4.59 0.60
CA VAL A 151 10.30 -3.39 -0.03
C VAL A 151 9.22 -2.32 -0.17
N ALA A 152 7.99 -2.68 -0.55
CA ALA A 152 6.88 -1.74 -0.63
C ALA A 152 6.54 -1.14 0.73
N ILE A 153 6.47 -1.96 1.80
CA ILE A 153 6.25 -1.51 3.18
C ILE A 153 7.33 -0.51 3.60
N GLY A 154 8.60 -0.85 3.37
CA GLY A 154 9.73 0.02 3.69
C GLY A 154 9.69 1.33 2.91
N TRP A 155 9.46 1.26 1.59
CA TRP A 155 9.40 2.44 0.73
C TRP A 155 8.23 3.37 1.08
N LEU A 156 7.04 2.82 1.32
CA LEU A 156 5.86 3.59 1.75
C LEU A 156 6.10 4.24 3.11
N SER A 157 6.71 3.51 4.06
CA SER A 157 7.10 4.03 5.36
C SER A 157 8.09 5.19 5.26
N PHE A 158 9.17 5.01 4.50
CA PHE A 158 10.14 6.07 4.22
C PHE A 158 9.47 7.30 3.61
N ARG A 159 8.62 7.09 2.61
CA ARG A 159 7.93 8.16 1.90
C ARG A 159 7.08 9.01 2.83
N ARG A 160 6.55 8.44 3.91
CA ARG A 160 5.68 9.12 4.88
C ARG A 160 6.40 9.66 6.11
N GLY A 161 7.46 8.99 6.58
CA GLY A 161 8.11 9.29 7.86
C GLY A 161 9.64 9.21 7.84
N HIS A 162 10.25 9.30 6.66
CA HIS A 162 11.70 9.27 6.45
C HIS A 162 12.38 8.01 7.02
N LEU A 163 13.69 8.05 7.22
CA LEU A 163 14.49 6.92 7.73
C LEU A 163 14.01 6.36 9.09
N PRO A 164 13.54 7.14 10.07
CA PRO A 164 13.04 6.58 11.33
C PRO A 164 11.86 5.64 11.13
N LEU A 165 10.88 6.03 10.32
CA LEU A 165 9.72 5.18 10.07
C LEU A 165 10.06 3.97 9.19
N LEU A 166 10.99 4.12 8.24
CA LEU A 166 11.58 2.99 7.52
C LEU A 166 12.22 1.98 8.47
N GLY A 167 13.05 2.44 9.41
CA GLY A 167 13.70 1.56 10.38
C GLY A 167 12.71 0.82 11.29
N ILE A 168 11.71 1.53 11.82
CA ILE A 168 10.68 0.94 12.69
C ILE A 168 9.85 -0.09 11.92
N SER A 169 9.37 0.26 10.73
CA SER A 169 8.58 -0.66 9.90
C SER A 169 9.39 -1.87 9.46
N ALA A 170 10.65 -1.69 9.03
CA ALA A 170 11.55 -2.78 8.70
C ALA A 170 11.75 -3.71 9.89
N PHE A 171 12.08 -3.16 11.07
CA PHE A 171 12.26 -3.96 12.28
C PHE A 171 10.99 -4.73 12.66
N ALA A 172 9.82 -4.07 12.63
CA ALA A 172 8.55 -4.71 12.94
C ALA A 172 8.19 -5.82 11.95
N SER A 173 8.42 -5.61 10.64
CA SER A 173 8.21 -6.64 9.62
C SER A 173 9.16 -7.83 9.81
N LEU A 174 10.42 -7.59 10.14
CA LEU A 174 11.39 -8.66 10.43
C LEU A 174 10.99 -9.46 11.67
N LEU A 175 10.50 -8.80 12.73
CA LEU A 175 10.01 -9.46 13.92
C LEU A 175 8.75 -10.29 13.64
N LEU A 176 7.83 -9.77 12.82
CA LEU A 176 6.64 -10.49 12.38
C LEU A 176 7.02 -11.76 11.62
N VAL A 177 7.89 -11.64 10.61
CA VAL A 177 8.41 -12.78 9.84
C VAL A 177 9.08 -13.80 10.76
N ARG A 178 9.88 -13.34 11.72
CA ARG A 178 10.54 -14.22 12.70
C ARG A 178 9.54 -14.97 13.59
N SER A 179 8.40 -14.34 13.89
CA SER A 179 7.31 -14.92 14.69
C SER A 179 6.51 -15.96 13.90
N LEU A 180 6.20 -15.67 12.63
CA LEU A 180 5.48 -16.57 11.72
C LEU A 180 6.32 -17.80 11.30
N GLY A 181 7.65 -17.70 11.42
CA GLY A 181 8.58 -18.76 11.07
C GLY A 181 9.23 -18.54 9.70
N GLY A 182 10.49 -18.99 9.56
CA GLY A 182 11.30 -18.68 8.38
C GLY A 182 10.77 -19.24 7.05
N ASN A 183 9.99 -20.33 7.08
CA ASN A 183 9.44 -20.95 5.88
C ASN A 183 8.45 -20.02 5.15
N PHE A 184 7.77 -19.16 5.91
CA PHE A 184 6.82 -18.19 5.40
C PHE A 184 7.39 -17.25 4.33
N LEU A 185 8.72 -17.04 4.32
CA LEU A 185 9.38 -16.13 3.39
C LEU A 185 9.45 -16.64 1.95
N HIS A 186 9.39 -17.95 1.72
CA HIS A 186 9.60 -18.57 0.40
C HIS A 186 8.52 -19.60 0.05
N ASP A 187 7.61 -19.89 0.98
CA ASP A 187 6.53 -20.84 0.77
C ASP A 187 5.46 -20.22 -0.15
N PRO A 188 5.18 -20.81 -1.33
CA PRO A 188 4.24 -20.26 -2.29
C PRO A 188 2.79 -20.35 -1.84
N LEU A 189 2.46 -21.13 -0.81
CA LEU A 189 1.08 -21.27 -0.33
C LEU A 189 0.37 -19.89 -0.26
N SER A 190 -0.77 -19.73 -0.95
CA SER A 190 -1.41 -18.43 -1.18
C SER A 190 -1.71 -17.66 0.12
N SER A 191 -2.03 -18.36 1.21
CA SER A 191 -2.20 -17.72 2.53
C SER A 191 -0.90 -17.08 3.07
N ASN A 192 0.26 -17.63 2.72
CA ASN A 192 1.57 -17.14 3.15
C ASN A 192 2.02 -15.94 2.32
N VAL A 193 2.08 -16.07 1.00
CA VAL A 193 2.48 -14.95 0.11
C VAL A 193 1.51 -13.77 0.21
N GLY A 194 0.21 -14.04 0.37
CA GLY A 194 -0.80 -13.00 0.50
C GLY A 194 -0.72 -12.20 1.80
N ALA A 195 -0.16 -12.75 2.88
CA ALA A 195 -0.16 -12.05 4.17
C ALA A 195 0.81 -10.86 4.22
N LEU A 196 2.00 -10.93 3.59
CA LEU A 196 2.86 -9.73 3.48
C LEU A 196 2.30 -8.72 2.49
N MET A 197 1.59 -9.17 1.45
CA MET A 197 0.87 -8.27 0.55
C MET A 197 -0.31 -7.60 1.23
N ALA A 198 -1.03 -8.28 2.11
CA ALA A 198 -2.08 -7.70 2.94
C ALA A 198 -1.51 -6.64 3.90
N LEU A 199 -0.33 -6.89 4.49
CA LEU A 199 0.35 -5.87 5.28
C LEU A 199 0.76 -4.66 4.41
N ALA A 200 1.34 -4.90 3.24
CA ALA A 200 1.70 -3.84 2.30
C ALA A 200 0.48 -3.02 1.85
N LEU A 201 -0.69 -3.67 1.70
CA LEU A 201 -1.96 -3.02 1.37
C LEU A 201 -2.37 -2.00 2.44
N LEU A 202 -2.16 -2.29 3.72
CA LEU A 202 -2.44 -1.35 4.82
C LEU A 202 -1.56 -0.09 4.69
N PHE A 203 -0.26 -0.24 4.41
CA PHE A 203 0.64 0.91 4.19
C PHE A 203 0.28 1.70 2.92
N ALA A 204 -0.15 1.01 1.87
CA ALA A 204 -0.56 1.65 0.62
C ALA A 204 -1.86 2.44 0.83
N CYS A 205 -2.85 1.84 1.50
CA CYS A 205 -4.09 2.50 1.90
C CYS A 205 -3.81 3.72 2.79
N TRP A 206 -2.94 3.59 3.79
CA TRP A 206 -2.54 4.70 4.65
C TRP A 206 -1.96 5.88 3.85
N SER A 207 -1.16 5.60 2.82
CA SER A 207 -0.62 6.63 1.92
C SER A 207 -1.73 7.38 1.16
N ILE A 208 -2.75 6.66 0.67
CA ILE A 208 -3.93 7.25 0.03
C ILE A 208 -4.75 8.09 1.01
N VAL A 209 -5.01 7.56 2.21
CA VAL A 209 -5.74 8.28 3.27
C VAL A 209 -5.04 9.59 3.62
N ALA A 210 -3.70 9.57 3.68
CA ALA A 210 -2.89 10.75 3.94
C ALA A 210 -2.79 11.74 2.76
N GLY A 211 -3.36 11.42 1.60
CA GLY A 211 -3.48 12.29 0.44
C GLY A 211 -2.45 12.10 -0.65
N ASP A 212 -1.65 11.05 -0.58
CA ASP A 212 -0.61 10.77 -1.56
C ASP A 212 -1.12 9.92 -2.71
N LEU A 213 -1.95 10.52 -3.58
CA LEU A 213 -2.56 9.80 -4.70
C LEU A 213 -1.54 9.36 -5.77
N ARG A 214 -0.26 9.75 -5.66
CA ARG A 214 0.78 9.30 -6.59
C ARG A 214 1.11 7.82 -6.40
N THR A 215 0.76 7.23 -5.25
CA THR A 215 0.95 5.80 -4.98
C THR A 215 -0.22 4.93 -5.47
N LEU A 216 -1.23 5.51 -6.13
CA LEU A 216 -2.41 4.77 -6.60
C LEU A 216 -2.06 3.52 -7.46
N PRO A 217 -1.14 3.56 -8.43
CA PRO A 217 -0.81 2.37 -9.21
C PRO A 217 -0.24 1.25 -8.34
N LEU A 218 0.62 1.59 -7.37
CA LEU A 218 1.18 0.61 -6.43
C LEU A 218 0.09 0.05 -5.50
N PHE A 219 -0.81 0.90 -5.02
CA PHE A 219 -1.97 0.47 -4.23
C PHE A 219 -2.86 -0.49 -5.02
N VAL A 220 -3.13 -0.22 -6.31
CA VAL A 220 -3.90 -1.11 -7.18
C VAL A 220 -3.17 -2.44 -7.40
N ALA A 221 -1.85 -2.42 -7.63
CA ALA A 221 -1.07 -3.64 -7.79
C ALA A 221 -1.15 -4.54 -6.56
N ILE A 222 -0.85 -3.98 -5.38
CA ILE A 222 -0.85 -4.70 -4.11
C ILE A 222 -2.27 -5.15 -3.76
N GLY A 223 -3.26 -4.25 -3.86
CA GLY A 223 -4.65 -4.58 -3.57
C GLY A 223 -5.21 -5.66 -4.48
N SER A 224 -4.90 -5.62 -5.77
CA SER A 224 -5.33 -6.67 -6.71
C SER A 224 -4.68 -8.01 -6.39
N PHE A 225 -3.39 -8.02 -6.04
CA PHE A 225 -2.72 -9.23 -5.57
C PHE A 225 -3.43 -9.79 -4.33
N THR A 226 -3.51 -8.99 -3.26
CA THR A 226 -4.09 -9.39 -1.97
C THR A 226 -5.52 -9.92 -2.11
N LEU A 227 -6.38 -9.26 -2.89
CA LEU A 227 -7.78 -9.67 -3.01
C LEU A 227 -7.97 -10.93 -3.88
N GLN A 228 -7.08 -11.19 -4.83
CA GLN A 228 -7.17 -12.38 -5.70
C GLN A 228 -6.56 -13.63 -5.06
N ASP A 229 -5.53 -13.46 -4.24
CA ASP A 229 -4.64 -14.54 -3.80
C ASP A 229 -5.33 -15.54 -2.85
N HIS A 230 -6.13 -15.04 -1.89
CA HIS A 230 -6.79 -15.91 -0.92
C HIS A 230 -8.12 -15.33 -0.44
N LEU A 231 -9.14 -16.18 -0.24
CA LEU A 231 -10.50 -15.75 0.11
C LEU A 231 -10.56 -14.96 1.43
N SER A 232 -9.77 -15.35 2.45
CA SER A 232 -9.67 -14.61 3.72
C SER A 232 -9.18 -13.16 3.53
N PHE A 233 -8.33 -12.92 2.53
CA PHE A 233 -7.86 -11.57 2.20
C PHE A 233 -8.88 -10.78 1.40
N LEU A 234 -9.79 -11.43 0.67
CA LEU A 234 -10.95 -10.73 0.11
C LEU A 234 -11.79 -10.11 1.24
N GLY A 235 -12.13 -10.90 2.27
CA GLY A 235 -12.93 -10.44 3.40
C GLY A 235 -12.26 -9.34 4.24
N THR A 236 -10.95 -9.45 4.48
CA THR A 236 -10.20 -8.48 5.30
C THR A 236 -9.65 -7.30 4.52
N GLY A 237 -9.26 -7.50 3.27
CA GLY A 237 -8.67 -6.50 2.39
C GLY A 237 -9.69 -5.63 1.66
N ALA A 238 -10.87 -6.15 1.31
CA ALA A 238 -11.88 -5.36 0.59
C ALA A 238 -12.32 -4.10 1.36
N PRO A 239 -12.57 -4.14 2.68
CA PRO A 239 -12.86 -2.93 3.46
C PRO A 239 -11.72 -1.89 3.39
N VAL A 240 -10.47 -2.34 3.41
CA VAL A 240 -9.28 -1.47 3.30
C VAL A 240 -9.24 -0.80 1.93
N VAL A 241 -9.57 -1.55 0.87
CA VAL A 241 -9.63 -1.02 -0.50
C VAL A 241 -10.75 -0.01 -0.65
N LEU A 242 -11.95 -0.31 -0.14
CA LEU A 242 -13.10 0.58 -0.18
C LEU A 242 -12.82 1.90 0.57
N LEU A 243 -12.17 1.83 1.73
CA LEU A 243 -11.73 3.03 2.46
C LEU A 243 -10.78 3.89 1.62
N ALA A 244 -9.76 3.28 1.01
CA ALA A 244 -8.81 4.00 0.16
C ALA A 244 -9.49 4.64 -1.05
N VAL A 245 -10.44 3.96 -1.70
CA VAL A 245 -11.21 4.51 -2.83
C VAL A 245 -12.07 5.69 -2.37
N GLY A 246 -12.80 5.57 -1.26
CA GLY A 246 -13.62 6.65 -0.72
C GLY A 246 -12.82 7.89 -0.36
N VAL A 247 -11.74 7.73 0.42
CA VAL A 247 -10.88 8.86 0.80
C VAL A 247 -10.08 9.39 -0.39
N GLY A 248 -9.63 8.52 -1.29
CA GLY A 248 -8.88 8.88 -2.49
C GLY A 248 -9.70 9.70 -3.49
N THR A 249 -10.97 9.34 -3.71
CA THR A 249 -11.90 10.12 -4.55
C THR A 249 -12.20 11.49 -3.96
N TRP A 250 -12.37 11.57 -2.63
CA TRP A 250 -12.51 12.84 -1.93
C TRP A 250 -11.26 13.72 -2.10
N TRP A 251 -10.06 13.15 -1.96
CA TRP A 251 -8.81 13.85 -2.20
C TRP A 251 -8.66 14.32 -3.64
N LEU A 252 -9.00 13.47 -4.60
CA LEU A 252 -8.95 13.79 -6.02
C LEU A 252 -9.83 14.99 -6.34
N ALA A 253 -11.06 15.02 -5.81
CA ALA A 253 -11.98 16.15 -5.97
C ALA A 253 -11.39 17.44 -5.37
N ARG A 254 -10.71 17.36 -4.23
CA ARG A 254 -10.07 18.52 -3.59
C ARG A 254 -8.84 19.02 -4.36
N ILE A 255 -8.00 18.11 -4.86
CA ILE A 255 -6.82 18.42 -5.66
C ILE A 255 -7.23 19.12 -6.96
N ARG A 256 -8.23 18.58 -7.69
CA ARG A 256 -8.72 19.17 -8.93
C ARG A 256 -9.26 20.59 -8.76
N ARG A 257 -9.82 20.92 -7.60
CA ARG A 257 -10.38 22.27 -7.32
C ARG A 257 -9.35 23.26 -6.79
N ARG A 258 -8.28 22.80 -6.12
CA ARG A 258 -7.41 23.67 -5.30
C ARG A 258 -5.95 23.66 -5.69
N ALA A 259 -5.48 22.66 -6.43
CA ALA A 259 -4.08 22.57 -6.85
C ALA A 259 -3.85 23.39 -8.11
N SER A 260 -2.73 24.12 -8.15
CA SER A 260 -2.29 24.85 -9.35
C SER A 260 -1.79 23.91 -10.45
N ASP A 261 -1.23 22.75 -10.09
CA ASP A 261 -0.77 21.72 -11.02
C ASP A 261 -1.50 20.39 -10.77
N THR A 262 -2.18 19.90 -11.81
CA THR A 262 -2.90 18.63 -11.84
C THR A 262 -2.49 17.75 -13.02
N THR A 263 -1.42 18.11 -13.74
CA THR A 263 -0.96 17.40 -14.95
C THR A 263 -0.63 15.92 -14.68
N TRP A 264 -0.11 15.61 -13.49
CA TRP A 264 0.21 14.26 -13.05
C TRP A 264 -1.03 13.39 -12.75
N VAL A 265 -2.20 13.98 -12.49
CA VAL A 265 -3.38 13.25 -12.00
C VAL A 265 -3.93 12.30 -13.06
N ARG A 266 -4.10 12.79 -14.30
CA ARG A 266 -4.64 12.01 -15.42
C ARG A 266 -3.81 10.75 -15.71
N PRO A 267 -2.48 10.81 -15.95
CA PRO A 267 -1.70 9.62 -16.22
C PRO A 267 -1.69 8.66 -15.02
N THR A 268 -1.61 9.16 -13.77
CA THR A 268 -1.67 8.29 -12.59
C THR A 268 -2.98 7.49 -12.52
N LEU A 269 -4.12 8.13 -12.77
CA LEU A 269 -5.41 7.44 -12.80
C LEU A 269 -5.52 6.47 -13.98
N ALA A 270 -5.08 6.88 -15.18
CA ALA A 270 -5.10 6.03 -16.35
C ALA A 270 -4.27 4.75 -16.15
N TRP A 271 -3.06 4.88 -15.60
CA TRP A 271 -2.23 3.73 -15.25
C TRP A 271 -2.87 2.83 -14.18
N SER A 272 -3.49 3.43 -13.16
CA SER A 272 -4.14 2.68 -12.09
C SER A 272 -5.35 1.89 -12.61
N VAL A 273 -6.19 2.52 -13.42
CA VAL A 273 -7.37 1.88 -14.04
C VAL A 273 -6.95 0.82 -15.06
N GLY A 274 -5.98 1.14 -15.92
CA GLY A 274 -5.45 0.18 -16.91
C GLY A 274 -4.82 -1.04 -16.24
N LEU A 275 -4.06 -0.85 -15.17
CA LEU A 275 -3.49 -1.95 -14.39
C LEU A 275 -4.58 -2.81 -13.76
N ALA A 276 -5.58 -2.21 -13.11
CA ALA A 276 -6.71 -2.95 -12.55
C ALA A 276 -7.44 -3.75 -13.63
N ALA A 277 -7.74 -3.13 -14.77
CA ALA A 277 -8.43 -3.78 -15.88
C ALA A 277 -7.66 -5.01 -16.41
N ILE A 278 -6.33 -4.89 -16.57
CA ILE A 278 -5.48 -5.98 -17.04
C ILE A 278 -5.42 -7.11 -16.00
N VAL A 279 -5.16 -6.78 -14.74
CA VAL A 279 -4.92 -7.76 -13.67
C VAL A 279 -6.20 -8.52 -13.28
N TRP A 280 -7.36 -7.90 -13.42
CA TRP A 280 -8.66 -8.53 -13.14
C TRP A 280 -9.32 -9.16 -14.37
N LEU A 281 -8.72 -9.04 -15.56
CA LEU A 281 -9.27 -9.62 -16.78
C LEU A 281 -9.53 -11.13 -16.67
N PRO A 282 -8.62 -11.97 -16.13
CA PRO A 282 -8.88 -13.40 -16.00
C PRO A 282 -10.12 -13.69 -15.15
N VAL A 283 -10.26 -13.00 -14.02
CA VAL A 283 -11.40 -13.14 -13.10
C VAL A 283 -12.70 -12.71 -13.77
N ALA A 284 -12.68 -11.57 -14.48
CA ALA A 284 -13.83 -11.09 -15.22
C ALA A 284 -14.26 -12.06 -16.33
N LEU A 285 -13.32 -12.71 -17.01
CA LEU A 285 -13.61 -13.73 -18.03
C LEU A 285 -14.25 -14.97 -17.42
N ASP A 286 -13.81 -15.41 -16.24
CA ASP A 286 -14.47 -16.52 -15.53
C ASP A 286 -15.92 -16.20 -15.18
N GLN A 287 -16.19 -14.98 -14.71
CA GLN A 287 -17.54 -14.55 -14.32
C GLN A 287 -18.50 -14.33 -15.50
N LEU A 288 -17.99 -14.25 -16.73
CA LEU A 288 -18.82 -14.08 -17.92
C LEU A 288 -18.97 -15.37 -18.73
N PHE A 289 -17.95 -16.23 -18.72
CA PHE A 289 -17.85 -17.37 -19.63
C PHE A 289 -17.40 -18.67 -18.96
N GLY A 290 -16.97 -18.61 -17.70
CA GLY A 290 -16.34 -19.70 -16.97
C GLY A 290 -17.29 -20.40 -15.99
N SER A 291 -16.72 -20.89 -14.90
CA SER A 291 -17.44 -21.72 -13.91
C SER A 291 -18.24 -20.91 -12.90
N HIS A 292 -18.04 -19.59 -12.83
CA HIS A 292 -18.73 -18.68 -11.90
C HIS A 292 -18.58 -19.11 -10.43
N ASN A 293 -17.46 -19.75 -10.07
CA ASN A 293 -17.23 -20.39 -8.77
C ASN A 293 -16.31 -19.57 -7.87
N LEU A 294 -16.56 -18.25 -7.85
CA LEU A 294 -16.01 -17.29 -6.90
C LEU A 294 -16.83 -17.24 -5.61
#